data_AF-A0A7C2WS49-F1
#
_entry.id   AF-A0A7C2WS49-F1
#
_cell.length_a   1.000
_cell.length_b   1.000
_cell.length_c   1.000
_cell.angle_alpha   90.00
_cell.angle_beta   90.00
_cell.angle_gamma   90.00
#
_symmetry.space_group_name_H-M   'P 1'
#
loop_
_entity.id
_entity.type
_entity.pdbx_description
1 polymer ?
#
loop_
_entity_poly.entity_id
_entity_poly.type
_entity_poly.pdbx_seq_one_letter_code
_entity_poly.pdbx_strand_id
1 'polypeptide(L)'
;MSIEGATTLDRSWSTYFGEQWLRDNFVVQEKEGVTMCNNDEQNDHLWGARINKHGRYGTSDCPKWANPREREKWEERGLILWDHESEQITRLWAGQALQLLEHFRTTDDWKQHGVIVGEPATVLYINDPEKEPEDVLDCQFELNPIRAQEVFDLLQKNEATLEEMNEREEEERSRALNNCYKILFGEEVWDKLARFYEVQPEEAIKAAQELLAIRFGKS
;
A
#
# COMPACT_ATOMS: atom_id res chain seq x y z
N MET A 1 -32.20 -9.43 24.15
CA MET A 1 -31.94 -8.35 23.18
C MET A 1 -30.44 -8.34 22.95
N SER A 2 -30.00 -9.01 21.90
CA SER A 2 -28.59 -9.01 21.48
C SER A 2 -28.34 -7.78 20.62
N ILE A 3 -27.29 -7.03 20.93
CA ILE A 3 -26.91 -5.81 20.22
C ILE A 3 -26.01 -6.23 19.05
N GLU A 4 -26.60 -6.42 17.86
CA GLU A 4 -25.89 -6.69 16.60
C GLU A 4 -25.44 -5.39 15.89
N GLY A 5 -25.03 -4.35 16.64
CA GLY A 5 -24.78 -3.01 16.09
C GLY A 5 -23.32 -2.56 16.05
N ALA A 6 -22.36 -3.35 16.53
CA ALA A 6 -20.99 -2.88 16.74
C ALA A 6 -20.04 -3.09 15.54
N THR A 7 -20.40 -3.89 14.54
CA THR A 7 -19.53 -4.21 13.39
C THR A 7 -19.64 -3.23 12.24
N THR A 8 -20.67 -2.37 12.21
CA THR A 8 -20.87 -1.39 11.13
C THR A 8 -20.08 -0.08 11.36
N LEU A 9 -19.68 0.18 12.61
CA LEU A 9 -18.94 1.37 13.07
C LEU A 9 -17.50 1.46 12.53
N ASP A 10 -16.84 0.31 12.31
CA ASP A 10 -15.42 0.25 11.93
C ASP A 10 -15.20 0.46 10.42
N ARG A 11 -16.24 0.23 9.60
CA ARG A 11 -16.14 0.35 8.14
C ARG A 11 -16.24 1.78 7.64
N SER A 12 -17.10 2.65 8.19
CA SER A 12 -17.35 3.95 7.53
C SER A 12 -16.17 4.94 7.60
N TRP A 13 -15.31 4.87 8.63
CA TRP A 13 -14.14 5.74 8.76
C TRP A 13 -12.92 5.27 7.98
N SER A 14 -12.66 3.96 7.97
CA SER A 14 -11.56 3.35 7.23
C SER A 14 -11.83 3.31 5.72
N THR A 15 -13.08 3.13 5.30
CA THR A 15 -13.50 3.26 3.90
C THR A 15 -13.35 4.70 3.41
N TYR A 16 -13.75 5.72 4.18
CA TYR A 16 -13.70 7.12 3.71
C TYR A 16 -12.27 7.69 3.63
N PHE A 17 -11.39 7.38 4.60
CA PHE A 17 -9.99 7.81 4.56
C PHE A 17 -9.06 6.84 3.80
N GLY A 18 -9.44 5.57 3.67
CA GLY A 18 -8.62 4.53 3.03
C GLY A 18 -8.92 4.33 1.54
N GLU A 19 -10.18 4.31 1.11
CA GLU A 19 -10.53 4.05 -0.30
C GLU A 19 -10.30 5.26 -1.20
N GLN A 20 -10.60 6.48 -0.71
CA GLN A 20 -10.32 7.72 -1.45
C GLN A 20 -8.80 7.90 -1.62
N TRP A 21 -8.02 7.67 -0.55
CA TRP A 21 -6.56 7.76 -0.58
C TRP A 21 -5.91 6.70 -1.50
N LEU A 22 -6.43 5.47 -1.55
CA LEU A 22 -5.92 4.43 -2.44
C LEU A 22 -6.29 4.66 -3.91
N ARG A 23 -7.42 5.30 -4.22
CA ARG A 23 -7.77 5.69 -5.61
C ARG A 23 -6.92 6.85 -6.11
N ASP A 24 -6.59 7.79 -5.23
CA ASP A 24 -5.91 9.03 -5.62
C ASP A 24 -4.37 8.88 -5.66
N ASN A 25 -3.79 7.83 -5.03
CA ASN A 25 -2.33 7.68 -4.86
C ASN A 25 -1.70 6.48 -5.58
N PHE A 26 -2.43 5.76 -6.42
CA PHE A 26 -1.84 4.75 -7.31
C PHE A 26 -1.29 5.44 -8.56
N VAL A 27 -0.07 5.97 -8.44
CA VAL A 27 0.61 6.62 -9.56
C VAL A 27 1.33 5.54 -10.37
N VAL A 28 0.68 5.01 -11.41
CA VAL A 28 1.41 4.33 -12.48
C VAL A 28 2.00 5.41 -13.37
N GLN A 29 3.33 5.50 -13.43
CA GLN A 29 4.00 6.39 -14.37
C GLN A 29 4.20 5.65 -15.69
N GLU A 30 3.62 6.19 -16.76
CA GLU A 30 3.84 5.75 -18.13
C GLU A 30 5.25 6.17 -18.57
N LYS A 31 5.97 5.27 -19.25
CA LYS A 31 7.35 5.50 -19.66
C LYS A 31 7.43 5.89 -21.14
N GLU A 32 7.99 7.07 -21.43
CA GLU A 32 8.37 7.45 -22.79
C GLU A 32 9.81 6.98 -23.14
N GLY A 33 9.95 5.89 -23.92
CA GLY A 33 11.07 5.65 -24.87
C GLY A 33 12.35 4.84 -24.49
N VAL A 34 12.63 3.81 -25.34
CA VAL A 34 13.93 3.20 -25.81
C VAL A 34 14.67 2.05 -25.03
N THR A 35 14.41 0.81 -25.51
CA THR A 35 15.27 -0.30 -26.07
C THR A 35 16.14 -1.32 -25.27
N MET A 36 15.89 -2.60 -25.66
CA MET A 36 16.54 -3.94 -25.62
C MET A 36 17.95 -4.22 -25.05
N CYS A 37 18.08 -5.40 -24.39
CA CYS A 37 19.25 -6.30 -24.42
C CYS A 37 18.83 -7.80 -24.43
N ASN A 38 19.58 -8.64 -25.15
CA ASN A 38 19.41 -10.10 -25.35
C ASN A 38 20.40 -10.95 -24.50
N ASN A 39 19.94 -12.15 -24.12
CA ASN A 39 20.60 -13.46 -23.91
C ASN A 39 21.93 -13.59 -23.09
N ASP A 40 21.94 -14.37 -22.00
CA ASP A 40 22.30 -15.80 -21.99
C ASP A 40 22.37 -16.39 -20.55
N GLU A 41 22.30 -17.73 -20.48
CA GLU A 41 21.95 -18.62 -19.37
C GLU A 41 22.95 -18.71 -18.18
N GLN A 42 22.47 -18.39 -16.96
CA GLN A 42 22.67 -19.17 -15.73
C GLN A 42 21.61 -18.74 -14.70
N ASN A 43 20.69 -19.65 -14.38
CA ASN A 43 19.40 -19.37 -13.72
C ASN A 43 19.53 -19.16 -12.18
N ASP A 44 20.41 -18.26 -11.75
CA ASP A 44 20.05 -17.41 -10.62
C ASP A 44 19.04 -16.43 -11.19
N HIS A 45 17.75 -16.61 -10.88
CA HIS A 45 16.69 -15.78 -11.44
C HIS A 45 16.99 -14.31 -11.12
N LEU A 46 17.51 -13.59 -12.12
CA LEU A 46 17.95 -12.19 -12.02
C LEU A 46 16.81 -11.27 -11.61
N TRP A 47 15.57 -11.72 -11.71
CA TRP A 47 14.40 -11.05 -11.19
C TRP A 47 13.32 -12.08 -10.85
N GLY A 48 12.27 -11.65 -10.16
CA GLY A 48 11.05 -12.43 -10.08
C GLY A 48 9.93 -11.75 -9.30
N ALA A 49 8.81 -12.47 -9.20
CA ALA A 49 7.62 -12.03 -8.50
C ALA A 49 6.98 -13.18 -7.70
N ARG A 50 6.40 -12.91 -6.53
CA ARG A 50 5.65 -13.90 -5.74
C ARG A 50 4.56 -13.28 -4.88
N ILE A 51 3.54 -14.08 -4.57
CA ILE A 51 2.51 -13.71 -3.58
C ILE A 51 2.84 -14.33 -2.24
N ASN A 52 3.10 -13.48 -1.25
CA ASN A 52 3.19 -13.87 0.15
C ASN A 52 1.81 -13.76 0.80
N LYS A 53 1.13 -14.89 1.01
CA LYS A 53 -0.19 -14.93 1.67
C LYS A 53 -0.12 -14.59 3.17
N HIS A 54 1.03 -14.84 3.79
CA HIS A 54 1.26 -14.67 5.22
C HIS A 54 2.62 -14.05 5.43
N GLY A 55 2.77 -13.28 6.50
CA GLY A 55 4.08 -12.85 6.99
C GLY A 55 4.91 -14.08 7.39
N ARG A 56 6.14 -14.18 6.91
CA ARG A 56 7.03 -15.32 7.20
C ARG A 56 8.31 -14.84 7.85
N TYR A 57 8.41 -14.96 9.17
CA TYR A 57 9.62 -14.58 9.87
C TYR A 57 10.76 -15.59 9.67
N GLY A 58 11.95 -15.09 9.33
CA GLY A 58 13.19 -15.85 9.28
C GLY A 58 13.29 -16.84 8.13
N THR A 59 12.79 -16.50 6.93
CA THR A 59 12.86 -17.43 5.81
C THR A 59 14.28 -17.54 5.24
N SER A 60 14.71 -18.77 4.95
CA SER A 60 16.03 -19.05 4.37
C SER A 60 16.10 -18.83 2.86
N ASP A 61 14.98 -18.48 2.22
CA ASP A 61 14.86 -18.27 0.77
C ASP A 61 15.08 -16.81 0.36
N CYS A 62 15.35 -15.91 1.31
CA CYS A 62 15.67 -14.52 1.02
C CYS A 62 17.00 -14.41 0.28
N PRO A 63 17.09 -13.61 -0.80
CA PRO A 63 18.34 -13.38 -1.50
C PRO A 63 19.44 -12.92 -0.55
N LYS A 64 20.66 -13.45 -0.73
CA LYS A 64 21.79 -13.16 0.17
C LYS A 64 22.22 -11.69 0.13
N TRP A 65 22.01 -11.03 -1.01
CA TRP A 65 22.29 -9.61 -1.22
C TRP A 65 21.33 -8.70 -0.45
N ALA A 66 20.14 -9.19 -0.09
CA ALA A 66 19.12 -8.38 0.56
C ALA A 66 19.61 -7.84 1.91
N ASN A 67 19.54 -6.51 2.06
CA ASN A 67 19.84 -5.83 3.31
C ASN A 67 18.72 -6.06 4.35
N PRO A 68 18.88 -5.65 5.62
CA PRO A 68 17.86 -5.88 6.65
C PRO A 68 16.46 -5.33 6.32
N ARG A 69 16.38 -4.16 5.65
CA ARG A 69 15.10 -3.54 5.26
C ARG A 69 14.43 -4.33 4.13
N GLU A 70 15.20 -4.80 3.16
CA GLU A 70 14.71 -5.67 2.07
C GLU A 70 14.29 -7.04 2.57
N ARG A 71 14.99 -7.59 3.58
CA ARG A 71 14.59 -8.84 4.23
C ARG A 71 13.25 -8.71 4.94
N GLU A 72 13.00 -7.59 5.61
CA GLU A 72 11.69 -7.32 6.21
C GLU A 72 10.59 -7.32 5.13
N LYS A 73 10.79 -6.58 4.03
CA LYS A 73 9.86 -6.59 2.89
C LYS A 73 9.66 -7.97 2.29
N TRP A 74 10.73 -8.78 2.18
CA TRP A 74 10.67 -10.14 1.65
C TRP A 74 9.75 -11.06 2.46
N GLU A 75 9.69 -10.82 3.77
CA GLU A 75 8.93 -11.60 4.74
C GLU A 75 7.48 -11.11 4.87
N GLU A 76 7.17 -9.90 4.41
CA GLU A 76 5.84 -9.31 4.52
C GLU A 76 4.80 -9.95 3.59
N ARG A 77 3.52 -9.73 3.92
CA ARG A 77 2.37 -10.14 3.10
C ARG A 77 2.20 -9.19 1.91
N GLY A 78 1.82 -9.74 0.76
CA GLY A 78 1.55 -8.96 -0.45
C GLY A 78 2.18 -9.56 -1.71
N LEU A 79 2.24 -8.76 -2.77
CA LEU A 79 3.04 -9.05 -3.97
C LEU A 79 4.48 -8.57 -3.72
N ILE A 80 5.44 -9.50 -3.78
CA ILE A 80 6.86 -9.22 -3.69
C ILE A 80 7.45 -9.26 -5.09
N LEU A 81 8.15 -8.20 -5.48
CA LEU A 81 8.94 -8.10 -6.69
C LEU A 81 10.40 -7.95 -6.29
N TRP A 82 11.31 -8.61 -7.01
CA TRP A 82 12.75 -8.46 -6.76
C TRP A 82 13.53 -8.46 -8.06
N ASP A 83 14.67 -7.78 -8.05
CA ASP A 83 15.64 -7.74 -9.13
C ASP A 83 17.05 -7.76 -8.54
N HIS A 84 17.82 -8.74 -8.99
CA HIS A 84 19.17 -9.02 -8.54
C HIS A 84 20.16 -7.97 -9.05
N GLU A 85 19.96 -7.41 -10.25
CA GLU A 85 20.89 -6.44 -10.83
C GLU A 85 20.86 -5.11 -10.05
N SER A 86 19.67 -4.66 -9.69
CA SER A 86 19.46 -3.49 -8.85
C SER A 86 19.59 -3.75 -7.36
N GLU A 87 19.67 -5.03 -6.94
CA GLU A 87 19.61 -5.45 -5.54
C GLU A 87 18.40 -4.85 -4.80
N GLN A 88 17.22 -4.86 -5.45
CA GLN A 88 16.00 -4.24 -4.91
C GLN A 88 14.88 -5.25 -4.68
N ILE A 89 14.17 -5.05 -3.57
CA ILE A 89 12.92 -5.73 -3.24
C ILE A 89 11.83 -4.68 -3.01
N THR A 90 10.75 -4.78 -3.79
CA THR A 90 9.57 -3.92 -3.67
C THR A 90 8.36 -4.77 -3.29
N ARG A 91 7.57 -4.27 -2.35
CA ARG A 91 6.37 -4.96 -1.87
C ARG A 91 5.13 -4.11 -2.10
N LEU A 92 4.16 -4.67 -2.81
CA LEU A 92 2.82 -4.10 -2.93
C LEU A 92 1.85 -4.78 -1.96
N TRP A 93 1.05 -3.98 -1.26
CA TRP A 93 -0.10 -4.46 -0.49
C TRP A 93 -1.09 -5.16 -1.43
N ALA A 94 -1.97 -6.01 -0.89
CA ALA A 94 -2.94 -6.73 -1.70
C ALA A 94 -3.86 -5.79 -2.50
N GLY A 95 -4.35 -4.72 -1.88
CA GLY A 95 -5.14 -3.68 -2.56
C GLY A 95 -4.40 -3.01 -3.71
N GLN A 96 -3.10 -2.75 -3.55
CA GLN A 96 -2.27 -2.16 -4.61
C GLN A 96 -2.00 -3.15 -5.74
N ALA A 97 -1.80 -4.42 -5.41
CA ALA A 97 -1.65 -5.49 -6.39
C ALA A 97 -2.95 -5.67 -7.22
N LEU A 98 -4.12 -5.54 -6.60
CA LEU A 98 -5.41 -5.54 -7.30
C LEU A 98 -5.59 -4.31 -8.20
N GLN A 99 -5.16 -3.14 -7.75
CA GLN A 99 -5.15 -1.93 -8.59
C GLN A 99 -4.22 -2.08 -9.80
N LEU A 100 -3.04 -2.67 -9.62
CA LEU A 100 -2.12 -2.99 -10.71
C LEU A 100 -2.75 -3.97 -11.71
N LEU A 101 -3.45 -5.00 -11.20
CA LEU A 101 -4.20 -5.94 -12.05
C LEU A 101 -5.27 -5.22 -12.86
N GLU A 102 -6.03 -4.33 -12.25
CA GLU A 102 -7.06 -3.55 -12.94
C GLU A 102 -6.46 -2.59 -13.98
N HIS A 103 -5.32 -1.96 -13.66
CA HIS A 103 -4.57 -1.15 -14.62
C HIS A 103 -4.15 -1.97 -15.84
N PHE A 104 -3.62 -3.18 -15.64
CA PHE A 104 -3.26 -4.07 -16.75
C PHE A 104 -4.44 -4.54 -17.61
N ARG A 105 -5.66 -4.59 -17.04
CA ARG A 105 -6.89 -4.96 -17.77
C ARG A 105 -7.47 -3.80 -18.56
N THR A 106 -7.35 -2.59 -18.04
CA THR A 106 -8.00 -1.39 -18.59
C THR A 106 -7.12 -0.63 -19.58
N THR A 107 -5.80 -0.80 -19.48
CA THR A 107 -4.82 -0.15 -20.36
C THR A 107 -3.94 -1.18 -21.05
N ASP A 108 -3.58 -0.93 -22.31
CA ASP A 108 -2.69 -1.79 -23.09
C ASP A 108 -1.27 -1.21 -23.25
N ASP A 109 -1.03 0.01 -22.75
CA ASP A 109 0.24 0.73 -22.96
C ASP A 109 1.45 -0.02 -22.40
N TRP A 110 1.27 -0.67 -21.25
CA TRP A 110 2.30 -1.50 -20.60
C TRP A 110 2.81 -2.64 -21.48
N LYS A 111 2.03 -3.10 -22.47
CA LYS A 111 2.45 -4.14 -23.42
C LYS A 111 3.53 -3.63 -24.39
N GLN A 112 3.63 -2.31 -24.57
CA GLN A 112 4.61 -1.68 -25.44
C GLN A 112 5.74 -1.03 -24.63
N HIS A 113 5.40 -0.33 -23.55
CA HIS A 113 6.36 0.50 -22.80
C HIS A 113 6.78 -0.08 -21.45
N GLY A 114 6.09 -1.13 -20.98
CA GLY A 114 6.25 -1.63 -19.63
C GLY A 114 5.51 -0.75 -18.60
N VAL A 115 5.80 -0.96 -17.32
CA VAL A 115 5.17 -0.21 -16.23
C VAL A 115 6.17 0.02 -15.10
N ILE A 116 6.12 1.19 -14.46
CA ILE A 116 6.85 1.45 -13.22
C ILE A 116 5.92 1.18 -12.05
N VAL A 117 6.36 0.34 -11.11
CA VAL A 117 5.62 0.02 -9.89
C VAL A 117 6.46 0.37 -8.67
N GLY A 118 5.84 0.75 -7.56
CA GLY A 118 6.57 1.14 -6.36
C GLY A 118 5.66 1.18 -5.14
N GLU A 119 6.25 1.39 -3.98
CA GLU A 119 5.53 1.59 -2.73
C GLU A 119 5.09 3.05 -2.65
N PRO A 120 3.79 3.37 -2.55
CA PRO A 120 3.37 4.75 -2.40
C PRO A 120 3.85 5.29 -1.05
N ALA A 121 4.40 6.50 -1.10
CA ALA A 121 4.94 7.24 0.03
C ALA A 121 4.54 8.71 -0.11
N THR A 122 4.37 9.39 1.02
CA THR A 122 4.13 10.84 1.05
C THR A 122 5.36 11.52 1.63
N VAL A 123 5.95 12.45 0.89
CA VAL A 123 7.09 13.25 1.32
C VAL A 123 6.59 14.45 2.14
N LEU A 124 7.04 14.53 3.39
CA LEU A 124 6.76 15.65 4.28
C LEU A 124 8.00 16.55 4.42
N TYR A 125 7.84 17.83 4.13
CA TYR A 125 8.93 18.81 4.14
C TYR A 125 9.09 19.47 5.52
N ILE A 126 9.85 18.84 6.42
CA ILE A 126 10.03 19.31 7.82
C ILE A 126 10.64 20.72 7.88
N ASN A 127 11.55 21.05 6.96
CA ASN A 127 12.26 22.34 6.94
C ASN A 127 11.49 23.43 6.18
N ASP A 128 10.39 23.09 5.53
CA ASP A 128 9.56 24.01 4.76
C ASP A 128 8.08 23.67 4.98
N PRO A 129 7.49 24.13 6.09
CA PRO A 129 6.12 23.79 6.47
C PRO A 129 5.06 24.42 5.55
N GLU A 130 5.44 25.35 4.66
CA GLU A 130 4.56 25.92 3.64
C GLU A 130 4.50 25.05 2.38
N LYS A 131 5.45 24.13 2.21
CA LYS A 131 5.45 23.21 1.08
C LYS A 131 4.45 22.07 1.33
N GLU A 132 3.48 21.98 0.42
CA GLU A 132 2.48 20.91 0.43
C GLU A 132 3.14 19.52 0.35
N PRO A 133 2.58 18.51 1.05
CA PRO A 133 3.00 17.13 0.90
C PRO A 133 2.96 16.67 -0.55
N GLU A 134 3.89 15.80 -0.93
CA GLU A 134 3.98 15.26 -2.29
C GLU A 134 3.92 13.74 -2.25
N ASP A 135 3.00 13.17 -3.01
CA ASP A 135 2.88 11.72 -3.15
C ASP A 135 3.87 11.22 -4.21
N VAL A 136 4.68 10.24 -3.81
CA VAL A 136 5.77 9.66 -4.60
C VAL A 136 5.72 8.14 -4.52
N LEU A 137 6.39 7.47 -5.46
CA LEU A 137 6.71 6.05 -5.33
C LEU A 137 8.11 5.89 -4.74
N ASP A 138 8.21 5.26 -3.57
CA ASP A 138 9.46 4.73 -3.02
C ASP A 138 9.76 3.36 -3.66
N CYS A 139 11.04 3.01 -3.76
CA CYS A 139 11.50 1.71 -4.28
C CYS A 139 10.89 1.36 -5.64
N GLN A 140 10.97 2.32 -6.58
CA GLN A 140 10.46 2.14 -7.94
C GLN A 140 11.15 0.99 -8.65
N PHE A 141 10.35 0.18 -9.31
CA PHE A 141 10.73 -1.04 -9.97
C PHE A 141 10.16 -1.02 -11.39
N GLU A 142 11.04 -1.09 -12.39
CA GLU A 142 10.61 -1.08 -13.78
C GLU A 142 10.32 -2.51 -14.28
N LEU A 143 9.08 -2.72 -14.72
CA LEU A 143 8.67 -3.93 -15.39
C LEU A 143 8.63 -3.67 -16.89
N ASN A 144 9.62 -4.19 -17.62
CA ASN A 144 9.52 -4.24 -19.08
C ASN A 144 8.29 -5.07 -19.50
N PRO A 145 7.83 -5.00 -20.76
CA PRO A 145 6.61 -5.69 -21.20
C PRO A 145 6.55 -7.19 -20.89
N ILE A 146 7.68 -7.90 -20.96
CA ILE A 146 7.75 -9.34 -20.65
C ILE A 146 7.53 -9.56 -19.16
N ARG A 147 8.25 -8.82 -18.31
CA ARG A 147 8.08 -8.90 -16.84
C ARG A 147 6.68 -8.47 -16.41
N ALA A 148 6.13 -7.43 -17.04
CA ALA A 148 4.78 -6.95 -16.78
C ALA A 148 3.72 -8.01 -17.13
N GLN A 149 3.88 -8.72 -18.25
CA GLN A 149 3.00 -9.84 -18.63
C GLN A 149 3.06 -10.97 -17.59
N GLU A 150 4.25 -11.34 -17.12
CA GLU A 150 4.40 -12.37 -16.09
C GLU A 150 3.76 -11.96 -14.76
N VAL A 151 3.89 -10.70 -14.36
CA VAL A 151 3.21 -10.16 -13.17
C VAL A 151 1.69 -10.15 -13.38
N PHE A 152 1.20 -9.76 -14.56
CA PHE A 152 -0.22 -9.83 -14.90
C PHE A 152 -0.78 -11.26 -14.76
N ASP A 153 -0.11 -12.25 -15.34
CA ASP A 153 -0.52 -13.66 -15.26
C ASP A 153 -0.50 -14.17 -13.81
N LEU A 154 0.51 -13.77 -13.03
CA LEU A 154 0.60 -14.09 -11.60
C LEU A 154 -0.57 -13.48 -10.81
N LEU A 155 -0.88 -12.21 -11.04
CA LEU A 155 -1.98 -11.49 -10.39
C LEU A 155 -3.33 -12.10 -10.75
N GLN A 156 -3.60 -12.35 -12.04
CA GLN A 156 -4.83 -13.00 -12.49
C GLN A 156 -5.03 -14.37 -11.83
N LYS A 157 -3.97 -15.18 -11.76
CA LYS A 157 -4.03 -16.50 -11.13
C LYS A 157 -4.34 -16.44 -9.62
N ASN A 158 -4.01 -15.33 -8.95
CA ASN A 158 -4.13 -15.17 -7.50
C ASN A 158 -5.16 -14.13 -7.07
N GLU A 159 -6.00 -13.62 -7.99
CA GLU A 159 -6.96 -12.54 -7.73
C GLU A 159 -7.82 -12.80 -6.50
N ALA A 160 -8.51 -13.94 -6.41
CA ALA A 160 -9.33 -14.28 -5.24
C ALA A 160 -8.54 -14.36 -3.92
N THR A 161 -7.25 -14.76 -3.98
CA THR A 161 -6.38 -14.72 -2.80
C THR A 161 -6.03 -13.29 -2.40
N LEU A 162 -5.78 -12.41 -3.39
CA LEU A 162 -5.48 -11.00 -3.15
C LEU A 162 -6.70 -10.27 -2.61
N GLU A 163 -7.92 -10.60 -3.05
CA GLU A 163 -9.16 -10.06 -2.48
C GLU A 163 -9.28 -10.40 -0.99
N GLU A 164 -9.11 -11.68 -0.60
CA GLU A 164 -9.11 -12.10 0.81
C GLU A 164 -8.02 -11.40 1.63
N MET A 165 -6.82 -11.27 1.05
CA MET A 165 -5.71 -10.57 1.68
C MET A 165 -6.03 -9.08 1.88
N ASN A 166 -6.64 -8.43 0.89
CA ASN A 166 -7.00 -7.02 0.94
C ASN A 166 -8.03 -6.75 2.06
N GLU A 167 -9.09 -7.56 2.15
CA GLU A 167 -10.07 -7.44 3.23
C GLU A 167 -9.40 -7.54 4.61
N ARG A 168 -8.49 -8.51 4.80
CA ARG A 168 -7.77 -8.67 6.06
C ARG A 168 -6.83 -7.50 6.34
N GLU A 169 -6.13 -7.00 5.32
CA GLU A 169 -5.24 -5.83 5.44
C GLU A 169 -6.02 -4.56 5.80
N GLU A 170 -7.21 -4.36 5.23
CA GLU A 170 -8.11 -3.24 5.56
C GLU A 170 -8.59 -3.32 7.01
N GLU A 171 -9.03 -4.49 7.48
CA GLU A 171 -9.44 -4.69 8.87
C GLU A 171 -8.29 -4.42 9.86
N GLU A 172 -7.09 -4.94 9.57
CA GLU A 172 -5.90 -4.71 10.39
C GLU A 172 -5.52 -3.22 10.42
N ARG A 173 -5.56 -2.54 9.27
CA ARG A 173 -5.30 -1.10 9.15
C ARG A 173 -6.32 -0.27 9.92
N SER A 174 -7.61 -0.59 9.79
CA SER A 174 -8.68 0.09 10.54
C SER A 174 -8.46 -0.03 12.04
N ARG A 175 -8.16 -1.25 12.51
CA ARG A 175 -7.88 -1.53 13.93
C ARG A 175 -6.65 -0.78 14.42
N ALA A 176 -5.57 -0.76 13.64
CA ALA A 176 -4.35 -0.03 14.00
C ALA A 176 -4.60 1.47 14.10
N LEU A 177 -5.31 2.05 13.13
CA LEU A 177 -5.66 3.46 13.11
C LEU A 177 -6.58 3.84 14.28
N ASN A 178 -7.59 3.02 14.58
CA ASN A 178 -8.45 3.20 15.75
C ASN A 178 -7.64 3.23 17.06
N ASN A 179 -6.69 2.31 17.21
CA ASN A 179 -5.79 2.28 18.36
C ASN A 179 -4.92 3.56 18.45
N CYS A 180 -4.39 4.05 17.32
CA CYS A 180 -3.65 5.31 17.29
C CYS A 180 -4.52 6.47 17.78
N TYR A 181 -5.77 6.58 17.32
CA TYR A 181 -6.68 7.63 17.79
C TYR A 181 -7.03 7.50 19.27
N LYS A 182 -7.26 6.29 19.77
CA LYS A 182 -7.46 6.05 21.20
C LYS A 182 -6.27 6.51 22.05
N ILE A 183 -5.04 6.32 21.56
CA ILE A 183 -3.82 6.81 22.23
C ILE A 183 -3.74 8.34 22.15
N LEU A 184 -4.03 8.92 20.99
CA LEU A 184 -3.94 10.35 20.73
C LEU A 184 -4.99 11.18 21.46
N PHE A 185 -6.22 10.70 21.59
CA PHE A 185 -7.32 11.45 22.21
C PHE A 185 -7.68 10.95 23.61
N GLY A 186 -7.31 9.71 23.94
CA GLY A 186 -7.89 8.96 25.06
C GLY A 186 -9.17 8.24 24.61
N GLU A 187 -9.40 7.05 25.18
CA GLU A 187 -10.50 6.16 24.76
C GLU A 187 -11.87 6.82 24.86
N GLU A 188 -12.16 7.52 25.96
CA GLU A 188 -13.46 8.18 26.17
C GLU A 188 -13.73 9.30 25.15
N VAL A 189 -12.71 10.10 24.83
CA VAL A 189 -12.84 11.22 23.88
C VAL A 189 -13.00 10.68 22.47
N TRP A 190 -12.22 9.65 22.11
CA TRP A 190 -12.35 8.99 20.83
C TRP A 190 -13.73 8.35 20.63
N ASP A 191 -14.25 7.62 21.62
CA ASP A 191 -15.58 7.00 21.53
C ASP A 191 -16.70 8.04 21.32
N LYS A 192 -16.58 9.22 21.95
CA LYS A 192 -17.50 10.35 21.73
C LYS A 192 -17.38 10.92 20.32
N LEU A 193 -16.16 11.13 19.83
CA LEU A 193 -15.91 11.62 18.47
C LEU A 193 -16.41 10.63 17.41
N ALA A 194 -16.16 9.33 17.61
CA ALA A 194 -16.61 8.29 16.70
C ALA A 194 -18.13 8.30 16.55
N ARG A 195 -18.88 8.33 17.67
CA ARG A 195 -20.35 8.46 17.65
C ARG A 195 -20.83 9.80 17.06
N PHE A 196 -20.09 10.87 17.32
CA PHE A 196 -20.46 12.19 16.80
C PHE A 196 -20.36 12.21 15.27
N TYR A 197 -19.33 11.59 14.71
CA TYR A 197 -19.13 11.51 13.26
C TYR A 197 -20.22 10.72 12.53
N GLU A 198 -20.79 9.69 13.16
CA GLU A 198 -21.91 8.94 12.55
C GLU A 198 -23.12 9.83 12.26
N VAL A 199 -23.26 10.92 13.01
CA VAL A 199 -24.38 11.86 12.90
C VAL A 199 -23.99 13.09 12.10
N GLN A 200 -22.77 13.61 12.35
CA GLN A 200 -22.26 14.90 11.87
C GLN A 200 -20.77 14.79 11.55
N PRO A 201 -20.41 14.24 10.37
CA PRO A 201 -19.02 13.90 10.05
C PRO A 201 -18.12 15.13 9.91
N GLU A 202 -18.61 16.20 9.26
CA GLU A 202 -17.83 17.43 9.04
C GLU A 202 -17.52 18.13 10.38
N GLU A 203 -18.51 18.23 11.27
CA GLU A 203 -18.35 18.84 12.59
C GLU A 203 -17.48 17.98 13.51
N ALA A 204 -17.57 16.65 13.41
CA ALA A 204 -16.70 15.75 14.17
C ALA A 204 -15.23 15.84 13.72
N ILE A 205 -14.98 15.96 12.40
CA ILE A 205 -13.63 16.22 11.87
C ILE A 205 -13.10 17.55 12.41
N LYS A 206 -13.89 18.61 12.35
CA LYS A 206 -13.50 19.92 12.88
C LYS A 206 -13.19 19.88 14.38
N ALA A 207 -14.03 19.21 15.18
CA ALA A 207 -13.81 19.04 16.61
C ALA A 207 -12.52 18.24 16.89
N ALA A 208 -12.24 17.19 16.11
CA ALA A 208 -11.00 16.44 16.22
C ALA A 208 -9.76 17.29 15.89
N GLN A 209 -9.83 18.13 14.86
CA GLN A 209 -8.77 19.08 14.50
C GLN A 209 -8.51 20.10 15.62
N GLU A 210 -9.56 20.66 16.22
CA GLU A 210 -9.45 21.58 17.36
C GLU A 210 -8.80 20.90 18.57
N LEU A 211 -9.18 19.66 18.87
CA LEU A 211 -8.57 18.87 19.95
C LEU A 211 -7.08 18.58 19.70
N LEU A 212 -6.70 18.28 18.46
CA LEU A 212 -5.30 18.12 18.07
C LEU A 212 -4.53 19.44 18.24
N ALA A 213 -5.09 20.57 17.81
CA ALA A 213 -4.46 21.89 17.95
C ALA A 213 -4.19 22.24 19.43
N ILE A 214 -5.16 21.99 20.31
CA ILE A 214 -5.01 22.18 21.76
C ILE A 214 -3.92 21.26 22.33
N ARG A 215 -3.92 19.98 21.96
CA ARG A 215 -2.97 18.99 22.51
C ARG A 215 -1.53 19.24 22.08
N PHE A 216 -1.32 19.72 20.86
CA PHE A 216 0.01 19.98 20.31
C PHE A 216 0.47 21.45 20.41
N GLY A 217 -0.26 22.28 21.14
CA GLY A 217 0.19 23.64 21.50
C GLY A 217 0.23 24.63 20.33
N LYS A 218 -0.56 24.40 19.27
CA LYS A 218 -0.78 25.41 18.22
C LYS A 218 -1.98 26.26 18.62
N SER A 219 -1.74 27.29 19.43
CA SER A 219 -2.72 28.36 19.74
C SER A 219 -2.34 29.66 19.07
#